data_AF-A0A1D9P2Y0-F1
#
_entry.id   AF-A0A1D9P2Y0-F1
#
_cell.length_a   1.000
_cell.length_b   1.000
_cell.length_c   1.000
_cell.angle_alpha   90.00
_cell.angle_beta   90.00
_cell.angle_gamma   90.00
#
_symmetry.space_group_name_H-M   'P 1'
#
loop_
_entity.id
_entity.type
_entity.pdbx_description
1 polymer ?
#
loop_
_entity_poly.entity_id
_entity_poly.type
_entity_poly.pdbx_seq_one_letter_code
_entity_poly.pdbx_strand_id
1 'polypeptide(L)' 'MAFYPMDSNGHFFAYPEADIPWREKEKIRHEINSNYFRYKGKKIIAHPSLGIDDEYYIYYTENHGFDDINIFARVELKD' A
#
# COMPACT_ATOMS: atom_id res chain seq x y z
N MET A 1 2.55 -19.69 -3.16
CA MET A 1 2.10 -19.55 -1.76
C MET A 1 1.93 -18.06 -1.51
N ALA A 2 0.77 -17.61 -1.04
CA ALA A 2 0.54 -16.19 -0.79
C ALA A 2 1.19 -15.79 0.55
N PHE A 3 1.92 -14.67 0.57
CA PHE A 3 2.54 -14.14 1.78
C PHE A 3 1.62 -13.08 2.40
N TYR A 4 1.22 -13.31 3.65
CA TYR A 4 0.47 -12.35 4.45
C TYR A 4 1.43 -11.70 5.44
N PRO A 5 1.80 -10.43 5.24
CA PRO A 5 2.67 -9.74 6.18
C PRO A 5 2.00 -9.61 7.55
N MET A 6 2.82 -9.31 8.54
CA MET A 6 2.38 -9.04 9.91
C MET A 6 2.76 -7.61 10.25
N ASP A 7 1.84 -6.89 10.91
CA ASP A 7 2.09 -5.53 11.39
C ASP A 7 2.98 -5.50 12.64
N SER A 8 3.35 -4.30 13.09
CA SER A 8 4.19 -4.10 14.28
C SER A 8 3.57 -4.60 15.58
N ASN A 9 2.25 -4.83 15.62
CA ASN A 9 1.52 -5.33 16.78
C ASN A 9 1.31 -6.85 16.75
N GLY A 10 1.80 -7.53 15.72
CA GLY A 10 1.65 -8.98 15.58
C GLY A 10 0.34 -9.43 14.94
N HIS A 11 -0.43 -8.52 14.33
CA HIS A 11 -1.62 -8.90 13.57
C HIS A 11 -1.27 -9.11 12.10
N PHE A 12 -1.78 -10.21 11.52
CA PHE A 12 -1.67 -10.44 10.09
C PHE A 12 -2.58 -9.48 9.32
N PHE A 13 -2.07 -8.97 8.20
CA PHE A 13 -2.88 -8.33 7.18
C PHE A 13 -3.85 -9.36 6.56
N ALA A 14 -5.07 -8.94 6.24
CA ALA A 14 -6.08 -9.79 5.63
C ALA A 14 -5.83 -10.08 4.15
N TYR A 15 -5.09 -9.21 3.46
CA TYR A 15 -4.76 -9.39 2.05
C TYR A 15 -3.30 -9.82 1.85
N PRO A 16 -2.99 -10.65 0.84
CA PRO A 16 -1.61 -10.97 0.53
C PRO A 16 -0.90 -9.75 -0.06
N GLU A 17 0.40 -9.61 0.21
CA GLU A 17 1.18 -8.51 -0.36
C GLU A 17 1.28 -8.67 -1.90
N ALA A 18 1.13 -7.57 -2.62
CA ALA A 18 1.26 -7.57 -4.07
C ALA A 18 2.71 -7.78 -4.52
N ASP A 19 2.88 -8.48 -5.64
CA ASP A 19 4.16 -8.63 -6.31
C ASP A 19 4.53 -7.35 -7.07
N ILE A 20 5.01 -6.37 -6.31
CA ILE A 20 5.45 -5.05 -6.77
C ILE A 20 6.91 -4.87 -6.33
N PRO A 21 7.78 -4.22 -7.15
CA PRO A 21 9.15 -3.95 -6.76
C PRO A 21 9.26 -3.29 -5.38
N TRP A 22 10.20 -3.76 -4.55
CA TRP A 22 10.44 -3.25 -3.19
C TRP A 22 10.54 -1.72 -3.14
N ARG A 23 11.33 -1.12 -4.03
CA ARG A 23 11.53 0.34 -4.09
C ARG A 23 10.24 1.12 -4.34
N GLU A 24 9.36 0.55 -5.15
CA GLU A 24 8.05 1.15 -5.42
C GLU A 24 7.15 1.03 -4.19
N LYS A 25 7.15 -0.11 -3.51
CA LYS A 25 6.41 -0.27 -2.23
C LYS A 25 6.89 0.73 -1.17
N GLU A 26 8.20 0.94 -1.04
CA GLU A 26 8.75 1.96 -0.13
C GLU A 26 8.31 3.38 -0.49
N LYS A 27 8.37 3.75 -1.79
CA LYS A 27 7.88 5.04 -2.28
C LYS A 27 6.43 5.26 -1.88
N ILE A 28 5.54 4.32 -2.19
CA ILE A 28 4.11 4.44 -1.89
C ILE A 28 3.86 4.46 -0.37
N ARG A 29 4.59 3.65 0.41
CA ARG A 29 4.52 3.70 1.87
C ARG A 29 4.90 5.08 2.40
N HIS A 30 5.99 5.65 1.89
CA HIS A 30 6.43 6.99 2.27
C HIS A 30 5.39 8.07 1.92
N GLU A 31 4.78 8.01 0.74
CA GLU A 31 3.72 8.94 0.31
C GLU A 31 2.47 8.88 1.20
N ILE A 32 2.00 7.66 1.51
CA ILE A 32 0.86 7.43 2.39
C ILE A 32 1.17 7.92 3.81
N ASN A 33 2.33 7.56 4.36
CA ASN A 33 2.74 7.97 5.71
C ASN A 33 2.91 9.49 5.83
N SER A 34 3.48 10.15 4.82
CA SER A 34 3.66 11.61 4.80
C SER A 34 2.33 12.36 4.87
N ASN A 35 1.24 11.73 4.41
CA ASN A 35 -0.11 12.29 4.44
C ASN A 35 -1.07 11.49 5.33
N TYR A 36 -0.55 10.74 6.32
CA TYR A 36 -1.32 9.74 7.05
C TYR A 36 -2.55 10.31 7.77
N PHE A 37 -2.52 11.58 8.16
CA PHE A 37 -3.67 12.25 8.76
C PHE A 37 -4.95 12.16 7.91
N ARG A 38 -4.83 12.05 6.58
CA ARG A 38 -5.96 11.88 5.64
C ARG A 38 -6.53 10.47 5.66
N TYR A 39 -5.72 9.49 6.05
CA TYR A 39 -6.04 8.06 5.99
C TYR A 39 -6.33 7.44 7.38
N LYS A 40 -6.14 8.21 8.46
CA LYS A 40 -6.37 7.74 9.83
C LYS A 40 -7.78 7.17 10.00
N GLY A 41 -7.86 5.93 10.49
CA GLY A 41 -9.11 5.20 10.72
C GLY A 41 -9.76 4.62 9.47
N LYS A 42 -9.19 4.80 8.27
CA LYS A 42 -9.63 4.12 7.04
C LYS A 42 -8.96 2.75 6.97
N LYS A 43 -9.75 1.68 6.85
CA LYS A 43 -9.22 0.30 6.76
C LYS A 43 -8.53 0.01 5.42
N ILE A 44 -9.06 0.59 4.35
CA ILE A 44 -8.54 0.44 2.98
C ILE A 44 -8.29 1.82 2.42
N ILE A 45 -7.15 1.97 1.74
CA ILE A 45 -6.73 3.19 1.07
C ILE A 45 -6.61 2.87 -0.42
N ALA A 46 -7.22 3.70 -1.27
CA ALA A 46 -6.91 3.77 -2.70
C ALA A 46 -6.03 5.00 -2.91
N HIS A 47 -4.76 4.78 -3.22
CA HIS A 47 -3.76 5.84 -3.35
C HIS A 47 -3.33 5.95 -4.82
N PRO A 48 -3.79 6.97 -5.57
CA PRO A 48 -3.30 7.21 -6.92
C PRO A 48 -1.88 7.79 -6.86
N SER A 49 -0.95 7.21 -7.61
CA SER A 49 0.43 7.68 -7.70
C SER A 49 1.13 7.15 -8.96
N LEU A 50 2.29 7.72 -9.28
CA LEU A 50 3.18 7.21 -10.32
C LEU A 50 3.93 5.98 -9.81
N GLY A 51 4.08 4.97 -10.66
CA GLY A 51 5.02 3.88 -10.45
C GLY A 51 6.48 4.33 -10.61
N ILE A 52 7.43 3.41 -10.40
CA ILE A 52 8.85 3.68 -10.69
C ILE A 52 9.17 3.67 -12.19
N ASP A 53 8.18 3.28 -13.00
CA ASP A 53 8.15 3.28 -14.46
C ASP A 53 7.50 4.55 -15.04
N ASP A 54 7.17 5.54 -14.19
CA ASP A 54 6.49 6.79 -14.56
C ASP A 54 5.07 6.60 -15.15
N GLU A 55 4.45 5.43 -14.95
CA GLU A 55 3.05 5.18 -15.31
C GLU A 55 2.10 5.43 -14.13
N TYR A 56 0.86 5.81 -14.42
CA TYR A 56 -0.13 6.09 -13.37
C TYR A 56 -0.87 4.82 -12.90
N TYR A 57 -0.90 4.63 -11.59
CA TYR A 57 -1.60 3.51 -10.95
C TYR A 57 -2.48 3.96 -9.79
N ILE A 58 -3.46 3.11 -9.45
CA ILE A 58 -4.09 3.09 -8.12
C ILE A 58 -3.48 1.96 -7.30
N TYR A 59 -2.91 2.30 -6.16
CA TYR A 59 -2.43 1.36 -5.14
C TYR A 59 -3.51 1.13 -4.10
N TYR A 60 -3.93 -0.12 -3.94
CA TYR A 60 -4.83 -0.52 -2.87
C TYR A 60 -4.04 -1.05 -1.69
N THR A 61 -4.29 -0.44 -0.54
CA THR A 61 -3.51 -0.66 0.67
C THR A 61 -4.42 -0.97 1.84
N GLU A 62 -4.12 -2.04 2.55
CA GLU A 62 -4.70 -2.34 3.87
C GLU A 62 -3.94 -1.56 4.93
N ASN A 63 -4.68 -0.86 5.79
CA ASN A 63 -4.14 0.08 6.76
C ASN A 63 -4.47 -0.36 8.18
N HIS A 64 -3.45 -0.76 8.91
CA HIS A 64 -3.52 -1.08 10.34
C HIS A 64 -3.03 0.09 11.21
N GLY A 65 -2.30 1.05 10.65
CA GLY A 65 -1.71 2.14 11.42
C GLY A 65 -0.73 2.98 10.60
N PHE A 66 -0.18 4.01 11.22
CA PHE A 66 0.97 4.72 10.65
C PHE A 66 2.12 3.74 10.53
N ASP A 67 2.74 3.66 9.35
CA ASP A 67 3.78 2.69 9.00
C ASP A 67 3.35 1.21 8.95
N ASP A 68 2.23 0.85 9.57
CA ASP A 68 1.60 -0.47 9.51
C ASP A 68 0.61 -0.56 8.35
N ILE A 69 1.15 -0.64 7.13
CA ILE A 69 0.36 -0.80 5.91
C ILE A 69 0.87 -1.95 5.02
N ASN A 70 -0.04 -2.52 4.24
CA ASN A 70 0.24 -3.57 3.24
C ASN A 70 -0.39 -3.20 1.89
N ILE A 71 0.43 -3.12 0.83
CA ILE A 71 -0.05 -2.86 -0.53
C ILE A 71 -0.40 -4.21 -1.14
N PHE A 72 -1.68 -4.47 -1.36
CA PHE A 72 -2.18 -5.77 -1.80
C PHE A 72 -2.65 -5.79 -3.26
N ALA A 73 -2.80 -4.63 -3.89
CA ALA A 73 -3.04 -4.55 -5.33
C ALA A 73 -2.53 -3.23 -5.93
N ARG A 74 -2.20 -3.27 -7.22
CA ARG A 74 -1.90 -2.12 -8.06
C ARG A 74 -2.66 -2.27 -9.37
N VAL A 75 -3.41 -1.26 -9.77
CA VAL A 75 -4.19 -1.25 -11.01
C VAL A 75 -3.72 -0.10 -11.87
N GLU A 76 -3.35 -0.39 -13.11
CA GLU A 76 -2.93 0.61 -14.10
C GLU A 76 -4.14 1.44 -14.52
N LEU A 77 -3.97 2.76 -14.53
CA LEU A 77 -4.97 3.68 -15.06
C LEU A 77 -4.74 3.81 -16.56
N LYS A 78 -5.46 2.99 -17.34
CA LYS A 78 -5.57 3.17 -18.79
C LYS A 78 -6.83 3.95 -19.12
N ASP A 79 -6.69 4.90 -20.05
CA ASP A 79 -7.81 5.53 -20.75
C ASP A 79 -8.57 4.52 -21.64
#